data_AF-F3LDX7-F1
#
_entry.id   AF-F3LDX7-F1
#
_cell.length_a   1.000
_cell.length_b   1.000
_cell.length_c   1.000
_cell.angle_alpha   90.00
_cell.angle_beta   90.00
_cell.angle_gamma   90.00
#
_symmetry.space_group_name_H-M   'P 1'
#
loop_
_entity.id
_entity.type
_entity.pdbx_description
1 polymer ?
#
loop_
_entity_poly.entity_id
_entity_poly.type
_entity_poly.pdbx_seq_one_letter_code
_entity_poly.pdbx_strand_id
1 'polypeptide(L)'
;MGELFSQEVAELADAMGVALYQRFSMQEASLFLRCSVESIELLTKQGGIGYLSVVDGEIIFFGYQLVEHLNGSIQQSQASVVSEVSSSEDDRILRMQEVRKLTGVSRSTIWRLEKSGQFPRRVALGLSSIGWLKSDVLDWLNQRKS
;
A
#
# COMPACT_ATOMS: atom_id res chain seq x y z
N MET A 1 24.31 2.86 -23.61
CA MET A 1 23.89 4.24 -23.32
C MET A 1 22.78 4.09 -22.30
N GLY A 2 23.07 4.31 -21.02
CA GLY A 2 22.11 4.00 -19.95
C GLY A 2 20.94 4.97 -20.00
N GLU A 3 19.72 4.46 -19.92
CA GLU A 3 18.53 5.30 -19.83
C GLU A 3 18.59 6.10 -18.52
N LEU A 4 18.36 7.41 -18.60
CA LEU A 4 18.44 8.33 -17.45
C LEU A 4 17.22 8.23 -16.53
N PHE A 5 16.19 7.49 -16.94
CA PHE A 5 14.92 7.28 -16.26
C PHE A 5 14.37 5.90 -16.64
N SER A 6 13.49 5.34 -15.81
CA SER A 6 12.84 4.04 -16.06
C SER A 6 11.81 4.12 -17.20
N GLN A 7 11.58 3.02 -17.91
CA GLN A 7 10.50 2.89 -18.89
C GLN A 7 9.12 3.24 -18.29
N GLU A 8 8.89 2.91 -17.02
CA GLU A 8 7.66 3.25 -16.30
C GLU A 8 7.45 4.77 -16.19
N VAL A 9 8.53 5.52 -16.03
CA VAL A 9 8.51 7.00 -15.95
C VAL A 9 8.20 7.58 -17.32
N ALA A 10 8.74 7.00 -18.39
CA ALA A 10 8.46 7.42 -19.76
C ALA A 10 6.99 7.22 -20.11
N GLU A 11 6.43 6.04 -19.83
CA GLU A 11 5.01 5.74 -20.06
C GLU A 11 4.08 6.66 -19.25
N LEU A 12 4.44 6.94 -17.98
CA LEU A 12 3.68 7.85 -17.14
C LEU A 12 3.75 9.30 -17.65
N ALA A 13 4.92 9.75 -18.09
CA ALA A 13 5.09 11.08 -18.66
C ALA A 13 4.28 11.24 -19.95
N ASP A 14 4.28 10.23 -20.83
CA ASP A 14 3.46 10.20 -22.05
C ASP A 14 1.97 10.25 -21.73
N ALA A 15 1.52 9.46 -20.74
CA ALA A 15 0.13 9.48 -20.28
C ALA A 15 -0.30 10.84 -19.70
N MET A 16 0.63 11.55 -19.07
CA MET A 16 0.43 12.89 -18.52
C MET A 16 0.64 14.02 -19.54
N GLY A 17 1.10 13.71 -20.76
CA GLY A 17 1.42 14.69 -21.80
C GLY A 17 2.62 15.58 -21.47
N VAL A 18 3.62 15.03 -20.78
CA VAL A 18 4.76 15.76 -20.23
C VAL A 18 6.02 15.37 -20.97
N ALA A 19 6.70 16.34 -21.57
CA ALA A 19 7.99 16.08 -22.16
C ALA A 19 9.05 15.83 -21.06
N LEU A 20 9.66 14.65 -21.09
CA LEU A 20 10.62 14.19 -20.07
C LEU A 20 11.76 15.18 -19.82
N TYR A 21 12.29 15.78 -20.89
CA TYR A 21 13.42 16.72 -20.83
C TYR A 21 13.00 18.20 -20.85
N GLN A 22 11.71 18.50 -20.75
CA GLN A 22 11.27 19.88 -20.60
C GLN A 22 11.74 20.42 -19.24
N ARG A 23 12.21 21.66 -19.25
CA ARG A 23 12.64 22.39 -18.05
C ARG A 23 11.43 23.02 -17.38
N PHE A 24 11.36 22.88 -16.08
CA PHE A 24 10.32 23.43 -15.22
C PHE A 24 10.97 24.25 -14.11
N SER A 25 10.48 25.47 -13.93
CA SER A 25 10.77 26.30 -12.75
C SER A 25 10.12 25.72 -11.50
N MET A 26 10.48 26.24 -10.34
CA MET A 26 9.89 25.84 -9.07
C MET A 26 8.37 26.08 -9.01
N GLN A 27 7.88 27.16 -9.61
CA GLN A 27 6.46 27.47 -9.68
C GLN A 27 5.73 26.47 -10.60
N GLU A 28 6.31 26.13 -11.74
CA GLU A 28 5.71 25.14 -12.65
C GLU A 28 5.72 23.74 -12.04
N ALA A 29 6.77 23.37 -11.30
CA ALA A 29 6.82 22.12 -10.55
C ALA A 29 5.74 22.05 -9.46
N SER A 30 5.48 23.16 -8.75
CA SER A 30 4.39 23.28 -7.78
C SER A 30 3.02 23.06 -8.44
N LEU A 31 2.77 23.68 -9.60
CA LEU A 31 1.54 23.47 -10.36
C LEU A 31 1.40 22.01 -10.83
N PHE A 32 2.50 21.42 -11.28
CA PHE A 32 2.54 20.04 -11.76
C PHE A 32 2.18 19.02 -10.68
N LEU A 33 2.85 19.13 -9.52
CA LEU A 33 2.64 18.25 -8.37
C LEU A 33 1.42 18.62 -7.53
N ARG A 34 0.72 19.72 -7.89
CA ARG A 34 -0.43 20.27 -7.16
C ARG A 34 -0.14 20.49 -5.67
N CYS A 35 1.07 20.97 -5.36
CA CYS A 35 1.50 21.23 -3.99
C CYS A 35 2.06 22.65 -3.86
N SER A 36 2.24 23.12 -2.63
CA SER A 36 2.76 24.47 -2.37
C SER A 36 4.22 24.61 -2.81
N VAL A 37 4.64 25.84 -3.14
CA VAL A 37 6.03 26.13 -3.51
C VAL A 37 6.97 25.82 -2.35
N GLU A 38 6.52 26.08 -1.12
CA GLU A 38 7.25 25.74 0.11
C GLU A 38 7.46 24.22 0.23
N SER A 39 6.49 23.41 -0.19
CA SER A 39 6.64 21.95 -0.24
C SER A 39 7.72 21.53 -1.22
N ILE A 40 7.79 22.15 -2.41
CA ILE A 40 8.84 21.87 -3.39
C ILE A 40 10.23 22.25 -2.84
N GLU A 41 10.35 23.38 -2.14
CA GLU A 41 11.60 23.76 -1.47
C GLU A 41 12.03 22.77 -0.39
N LEU A 42 11.09 22.25 0.38
CA LEU A 42 11.39 21.23 1.38
C LEU A 42 11.86 19.93 0.72
N LEU A 43 11.21 19.54 -0.38
CA LEU A 43 11.56 18.34 -1.13
C LEU A 43 12.96 18.43 -1.75
N THR A 44 13.37 19.59 -2.26
CA THR A 44 14.75 19.78 -2.76
C THR A 44 15.76 19.75 -1.62
N LYS A 45 15.45 20.38 -0.47
CA LYS A 45 16.30 20.35 0.74
C LYS A 45 16.45 18.94 1.32
N GLN A 46 15.40 18.12 1.25
CA GLN A 46 15.38 16.74 1.72
C GLN A 46 15.98 15.74 0.70
N GLY A 47 16.30 16.20 -0.51
CA GLY A 47 16.80 15.33 -1.59
C GLY A 47 15.73 14.42 -2.20
N GLY A 48 14.45 14.74 -2.02
CA GLY A 48 13.32 13.95 -2.53
C GLY A 48 13.03 14.14 -4.03
N ILE A 49 13.56 15.20 -4.64
CA ILE A 49 13.48 15.46 -6.08
C ILE A 49 14.84 15.96 -6.56
N GLY A 50 15.39 15.33 -7.60
CA GLY A 50 16.60 15.83 -8.26
C GLY A 50 16.33 17.16 -8.97
N TYR A 51 17.30 18.06 -8.96
CA TYR A 51 17.20 19.35 -9.66
C TYR A 51 18.55 19.74 -10.26
N LEU A 52 18.52 20.67 -11.21
CA LEU A 52 19.69 21.40 -11.67
C LEU A 52 19.67 22.80 -11.07
N SER A 53 20.77 23.23 -10.45
CA SER A 53 20.98 24.65 -10.13
C SER A 53 21.67 25.33 -11.30
N VAL A 54 21.00 26.31 -11.92
CA VAL A 54 21.67 27.20 -12.87
C VAL A 54 22.54 28.20 -12.09
N VAL A 55 23.57 28.74 -12.73
CA VAL A 55 24.56 29.67 -12.16
C VAL A 55 23.91 30.92 -11.52
N ASP A 56 22.69 31.27 -11.93
CA ASP A 56 21.90 32.40 -11.40
C ASP A 56 21.08 32.06 -10.14
N GLY A 57 21.25 30.85 -9.57
CA GLY A 57 20.54 30.42 -8.36
C GLY A 57 19.12 29.90 -8.62
N GLU A 58 18.68 29.87 -9.87
CA GLU A 58 17.39 29.29 -10.25
C GLU A 58 17.43 27.76 -10.23
N ILE A 59 16.47 27.18 -9.52
CA ILE A 59 16.26 25.73 -9.45
C ILE A 59 15.39 25.33 -10.64
N ILE A 60 15.92 24.44 -11.46
CA ILE A 60 15.23 23.88 -12.61
C ILE A 60 15.05 22.37 -12.42
N PHE A 61 13.85 21.91 -12.67
CA PHE A 61 13.47 20.51 -12.71
C PHE A 61 13.29 20.06 -14.16
N PHE A 62 13.58 18.80 -14.44
CA PHE A 62 13.14 18.15 -15.66
C PHE A 62 11.83 17.41 -15.43
N GLY A 63 11.02 17.29 -16.47
CA GLY A 63 9.73 16.60 -16.42
C GLY A 63 9.85 15.19 -15.81
N TYR A 64 10.87 14.42 -16.19
CA TYR A 64 11.07 13.08 -15.64
C TYR A 64 11.33 13.08 -14.13
N GLN A 65 11.99 14.11 -13.57
CA GLN A 65 12.27 14.20 -12.13
C GLN A 65 10.99 14.40 -11.32
N LEU A 66 10.04 15.17 -11.85
CA LEU A 66 8.74 15.38 -11.23
C LEU A 66 7.87 14.11 -11.33
N VAL A 67 7.92 13.42 -12.48
CA VAL A 67 7.21 12.17 -12.70
C VAL A 67 7.77 11.03 -11.84
N GLU A 68 9.09 10.95 -11.67
CA GLU A 68 9.73 10.00 -10.74
C GLU A 68 9.25 10.20 -9.31
N HIS A 69 9.17 11.45 -8.84
CA HIS A 69 8.68 11.75 -7.50
C HIS A 69 7.21 11.34 -7.31
N LEU A 70 6.36 11.54 -8.32
CA LEU A 70 4.98 11.04 -8.31
C LEU A 70 4.94 9.51 -8.22
N ASN A 71 5.75 8.82 -9.02
CA ASN A 71 5.82 7.36 -8.99
C ASN A 71 6.26 6.85 -7.61
N GLY A 72 7.30 7.47 -7.02
CA GLY A 72 7.77 7.17 -5.68
C GLY A 72 6.70 7.40 -4.60
N SER A 73 5.92 8.48 -4.71
CA SER A 73 4.82 8.79 -3.80
C SER A 73 3.67 7.77 -3.91
N ILE A 74 3.38 7.29 -5.12
CA ILE A 74 2.40 6.22 -5.36
C ILE A 74 2.88 4.92 -4.72
N GLN A 75 4.14 4.55 -4.91
CA GLN A 75 4.72 3.34 -4.32
C GLN A 75 4.82 3.41 -2.80
N GLN A 76 5.16 4.57 -2.22
CA GLN A 76 5.23 4.75 -0.77
C GLN A 76 3.85 4.77 -0.12
N SER A 77 2.87 5.42 -0.78
CA SER A 77 1.46 5.35 -0.35
C SER A 77 0.92 3.94 -0.46
N GLN A 78 1.25 3.18 -1.52
CA GLN A 78 0.92 1.77 -1.61
C GLN A 78 1.66 0.95 -0.54
N ALA A 79 2.94 1.18 -0.25
CA ALA A 79 3.71 0.42 0.74
C ALA A 79 3.22 0.64 2.19
N SER A 80 2.80 1.86 2.54
CA SER A 80 2.15 2.15 3.83
C SER A 80 0.75 1.57 3.90
N VAL A 81 0.00 1.55 2.79
CA VAL A 81 -1.30 0.91 2.71
C VAL A 81 -1.17 -0.63 2.74
N VAL A 82 -0.15 -1.25 2.13
CA VAL A 82 0.02 -2.71 2.13
C VAL A 82 0.42 -3.24 3.51
N SER A 83 1.12 -2.43 4.32
CA SER A 83 1.52 -2.83 5.68
C SER A 83 0.37 -2.73 6.70
N GLU A 84 -0.55 -1.76 6.57
CA GLU A 84 -1.73 -1.66 7.46
C GLU A 84 -2.97 -2.43 6.95
N VAL A 85 -3.15 -2.58 5.64
CA VAL A 85 -4.37 -3.18 5.07
C VAL A 85 -4.36 -4.73 5.09
N SER A 86 -3.23 -5.36 5.43
CA SER A 86 -3.16 -6.82 5.56
C SER A 86 -3.97 -7.42 6.73
N SER A 87 -4.55 -6.59 7.60
CA SER A 87 -5.29 -7.05 8.79
C SER A 87 -6.81 -6.82 8.75
N SER A 88 -7.36 -6.05 7.79
CA SER A 88 -8.74 -5.54 7.92
C SER A 88 -9.67 -5.64 6.70
N GLU A 89 -9.23 -6.19 5.56
CA GLU A 89 -10.10 -6.30 4.36
C GLU A 89 -10.78 -7.67 4.19
N ASP A 90 -10.62 -8.59 5.15
CA ASP A 90 -11.22 -9.92 5.01
C ASP A 90 -11.70 -10.54 6.32
N ASP A 91 -12.31 -9.75 7.20
CA ASP A 91 -13.02 -10.31 8.36
C ASP A 91 -14.38 -10.92 7.97
N ARG A 92 -14.34 -11.80 6.97
CA ARG A 92 -15.48 -12.58 6.51
C ARG A 92 -15.76 -13.70 7.51
N ILE A 93 -17.04 -14.03 7.65
CA ILE A 93 -17.45 -15.11 8.53
C ILE A 93 -17.28 -16.45 7.81
N LEU A 94 -16.36 -17.27 8.30
CA LEU A 94 -16.07 -18.62 7.80
C LEU A 94 -17.12 -19.61 8.29
N ARG A 95 -17.65 -20.42 7.37
CA ARG A 95 -18.51 -21.57 7.74
C ARG A 95 -17.66 -22.74 8.25
N MET A 96 -18.29 -23.69 8.93
CA MET A 96 -17.62 -24.90 9.46
C MET A 96 -16.75 -25.63 8.41
N GLN A 97 -17.20 -25.67 7.15
CA GLN A 97 -16.42 -26.32 6.07
C GLN A 97 -15.11 -25.58 5.78
N GLU A 98 -15.13 -24.25 5.79
CA GLU A 98 -13.95 -23.41 5.56
C GLU A 98 -13.01 -23.44 6.75
N VAL A 99 -13.54 -23.34 7.96
CA VAL A 99 -12.76 -23.47 9.21
C VAL A 99 -12.02 -24.81 9.23
N ARG A 100 -12.67 -25.90 8.82
CA ARG A 100 -12.03 -27.22 8.73
C ARG A 100 -10.93 -27.27 7.67
N LYS A 101 -11.12 -26.64 6.51
CA LYS A 101 -10.08 -26.55 5.47
C LYS A 101 -8.87 -25.74 5.95
N LEU A 102 -9.13 -24.66 6.70
CA LEU A 102 -8.11 -23.73 7.13
C LEU A 102 -7.31 -24.24 8.35
N THR A 103 -7.99 -24.86 9.32
CA THR A 103 -7.36 -25.40 10.53
C THR A 103 -6.88 -26.84 10.39
N GLY A 104 -7.40 -27.60 9.42
CA GLY A 104 -7.17 -29.05 9.30
C GLY A 104 -7.84 -29.89 10.40
N VAL A 105 -8.61 -29.27 11.30
CA VAL A 105 -9.16 -29.92 12.50
C VAL A 105 -10.59 -30.42 12.25
N SER A 106 -10.89 -31.65 12.70
CA SER A 106 -12.23 -32.23 12.55
C SER A 106 -13.30 -31.42 13.32
N ARG A 107 -14.55 -31.45 12.83
CA ARG A 107 -15.70 -30.77 13.48
C ARG A 107 -15.86 -31.15 14.95
N SER A 108 -15.67 -32.44 15.28
CA SER A 108 -15.78 -32.95 16.65
C SER A 108 -14.69 -32.39 17.57
N THR A 109 -13.49 -32.20 17.02
CA THR A 109 -12.37 -31.59 17.74
C THR A 109 -12.58 -30.09 17.92
N ILE A 110 -13.07 -29.37 16.90
CA ILE A 110 -13.45 -27.95 17.01
C ILE A 110 -14.47 -27.77 18.14
N TRP A 111 -15.52 -28.61 18.19
CA TRP A 111 -16.53 -28.53 19.24
C TRP A 111 -15.96 -28.78 20.64
N ARG A 112 -15.00 -29.70 20.78
CA ARG A 112 -14.31 -29.96 22.04
C ARG A 112 -13.44 -28.76 22.47
N LEU A 113 -12.73 -28.18 21.51
CA LEU A 113 -11.88 -27.02 21.75
C LEU A 113 -12.71 -25.79 22.14
N GLU A 114 -13.82 -25.55 21.44
CA GLU A 114 -14.82 -24.54 21.77
C GLU A 114 -15.35 -24.73 23.20
N LYS A 115 -15.72 -25.96 23.57
CA LYS A 115 -16.18 -26.28 24.95
C LYS A 115 -15.09 -26.06 26.00
N SER A 116 -13.82 -26.29 25.65
CA SER A 116 -12.68 -26.04 26.54
C SER A 116 -12.20 -24.58 26.55
N GLY A 117 -12.83 -23.68 25.78
CA GLY A 117 -12.41 -22.27 25.66
C GLY A 117 -11.11 -22.07 24.88
N GLN A 118 -10.63 -23.09 24.18
CA GLN A 118 -9.41 -23.09 23.39
C GLN A 118 -9.66 -22.86 21.90
N PHE A 119 -10.87 -22.46 21.51
CA PHE A 119 -11.22 -22.12 20.13
C PHE A 119 -12.09 -20.87 20.13
N PRO A 120 -12.00 -20.02 19.11
CA PRO A 120 -12.83 -18.83 19.03
C PRO A 120 -14.32 -19.13 19.07
N ARG A 121 -15.09 -18.19 19.63
CA ARG A 121 -16.53 -18.34 19.79
C ARG A 121 -17.21 -18.26 18.43
N ARG A 122 -18.19 -19.14 18.21
CA ARG A 122 -19.02 -19.09 17.00
C ARG A 122 -19.96 -17.88 17.01
N VAL A 123 -20.12 -17.27 15.84
CA VAL A 123 -21.09 -16.22 15.56
C VAL A 123 -22.32 -16.84 14.90
N ALA A 124 -23.51 -16.53 15.41
CA ALA A 124 -24.76 -16.94 14.80
C ALA A 124 -25.10 -16.01 13.63
N LEU A 125 -25.22 -16.58 12.43
CA LEU A 125 -25.60 -15.88 11.19
C LEU A 125 -27.11 -15.94 10.92
N GLY A 126 -27.85 -16.79 11.65
CA GLY A 126 -29.29 -17.00 11.51
C GLY A 126 -29.79 -18.17 12.35
N LEU A 127 -31.04 -18.61 12.15
CA LEU A 127 -31.71 -19.60 13.03
C LEU A 127 -30.96 -20.94 13.18
N SER A 128 -30.28 -21.41 12.13
CA SER A 128 -29.45 -22.63 12.17
C SER A 128 -28.08 -22.44 11.52
N SER A 129 -27.69 -21.19 11.26
CA SER A 129 -26.42 -20.87 10.61
C SER A 129 -25.43 -20.35 11.62
N ILE A 130 -24.27 -21.01 11.71
CA ILE A 130 -23.14 -20.60 12.54
C ILE A 130 -21.89 -20.43 11.69
N GLY A 131 -21.02 -19.53 12.11
CA GLY A 131 -19.71 -19.31 11.51
C GLY A 131 -18.71 -18.75 12.53
N TRP A 132 -17.49 -18.49 12.07
CA TRP A 132 -16.40 -17.93 12.88
C TRP A 132 -15.79 -16.77 12.13
N LEU A 133 -15.31 -15.76 12.84
CA LEU A 133 -14.54 -14.69 12.22
C LEU A 133 -13.23 -15.26 11.69
N LYS A 134 -12.85 -14.87 10.47
CA LYS A 134 -11.62 -15.34 9.85
C LYS A 134 -10.40 -14.90 10.67
N SER A 135 -10.42 -13.66 11.16
CA SER A 135 -9.41 -13.07 12.04
C SER A 135 -9.15 -13.95 13.27
N ASP A 136 -10.20 -14.23 14.04
CA ASP A 136 -10.17 -15.08 15.22
C ASP A 136 -9.55 -16.47 14.99
N VAL A 137 -9.89 -17.11 13.85
CA VAL A 137 -9.37 -18.44 13.52
C VAL A 137 -7.89 -18.38 13.12
N LEU A 138 -7.46 -17.32 12.43
CA LEU A 138 -6.07 -17.09 12.07
C LEU A 138 -5.22 -16.78 13.32
N ASP A 139 -5.72 -15.95 14.22
CA ASP A 139 -5.06 -15.62 15.49
C ASP A 139 -4.86 -16.88 16.33
N TRP A 140 -5.87 -17.75 16.38
CA TRP A 140 -5.76 -19.03 17.04
C TRP A 140 -4.68 -19.95 16.42
N LEU A 141 -4.55 -19.95 15.09
CA LEU A 141 -3.47 -20.69 14.41
C LEU A 141 -2.10 -20.12 14.75
N ASN A 142 -1.97 -18.80 14.79
CA ASN A 142 -0.73 -18.10 15.12
C ASN A 142 -0.28 -18.41 16.55
N GLN A 143 -1.20 -18.42 17.52
CA GLN A 143 -0.92 -18.78 18.91
C GLN A 143 -0.35 -20.20 19.08
N ARG A 144 -0.64 -21.12 18.15
CA ARG A 144 -0.17 -22.52 18.17
C ARG A 144 1.14 -22.74 17.43
N LYS A 145 1.58 -21.77 16.63
CA LYS A 145 2.83 -21.84 15.85
C LYS A 145 4.05 -21.38 16.66
N SER A 146 3.85 -20.88 17.88
CA SER A 146 4.91 -20.49 18.82
C SER A 146 5.35 -21.65 19.71
#